data_AF-A0A2V2FSS9-F1
#
_entry.id   AF-A0A2V2FSS9-F1
#
_cell.length_a   1.000
_cell.length_b   1.000
_cell.length_c   1.000
_cell.angle_alpha   90.00
_cell.angle_beta   90.00
_cell.angle_gamma   90.00
#
_symmetry.space_group_name_H-M   'P 1'
#
loop_
_entity.id
_entity.type
_entity.pdbx_description
1 polymer ?
#
loop_
_entity_poly.entity_id
_entity_poly.type
_entity_poly.pdbx_seq_one_letter_code
_entity_poly.pdbx_strand_id
1 'polypeptide(L)'
;MNYAEMLDAIIAESNLSLRQISKRCADLDLSITPSYISQLKNGKLPPPTPEVSMILAKVCNSHDEAKLIFQGYIEKAPEVIKQYMLASSELNKAMLESLYKLSNDGRMADEAKAYLKQLDILSTIEMSSKYMKDGKIDISAEFVKQLTLESGGAVEDKNMTTLFLGDPAMSPTIPIHSFIQITPTRTELLKPRDIIAF
;
A
#
# COMPACT_ATOMS: atom_id res chain seq x y z
N MET A 1 -4.75 8.30 9.18
CA MET A 1 -3.92 7.55 10.13
C MET A 1 -2.75 8.43 10.55
N ASN A 2 -2.46 8.53 11.84
CA ASN A 2 -1.26 9.19 12.38
C ASN A 2 -0.11 8.18 12.60
N TYR A 3 1.08 8.65 12.97
CA TYR A 3 2.28 7.85 13.17
C TYR A 3 2.09 6.79 14.24
N ALA A 4 1.42 7.15 15.34
CA ALA A 4 1.18 6.24 16.45
C ALA A 4 0.25 5.10 16.02
N GLU A 5 -0.83 5.41 15.31
CA GLU A 5 -1.76 4.43 14.72
C GLU A 5 -1.06 3.54 13.70
N MET A 6 -0.23 4.12 12.82
CA MET A 6 0.55 3.36 11.83
C MET A 6 1.54 2.41 12.49
N LEU A 7 2.25 2.88 13.51
CA LEU A 7 3.19 2.06 14.26
C LEU A 7 2.46 0.94 15.03
N ASP A 8 1.30 1.23 15.61
CA ASP A 8 0.51 0.21 16.32
C ASP A 8 0.03 -0.89 15.36
N ALA A 9 -0.42 -0.51 14.16
CA ALA A 9 -0.79 -1.46 13.10
C ALA A 9 0.40 -2.35 12.67
N ILE A 10 1.56 -1.74 12.39
CA ILE A 10 2.79 -2.46 12.04
C ILE A 10 3.19 -3.46 13.14
N ILE A 11 3.10 -3.05 14.41
CA ILE A 11 3.42 -3.92 15.54
C ILE A 11 2.41 -5.07 15.63
N ALA A 12 1.12 -4.79 15.47
CA ALA A 12 0.06 -5.79 15.52
C ALA A 12 0.25 -6.87 14.43
N GLU A 13 0.54 -6.46 13.20
CA GLU A 13 0.78 -7.36 12.06
C GLU A 13 2.03 -8.23 12.25
N SER A 14 3.06 -7.69 12.91
CA SER A 14 4.29 -8.44 13.18
C SER A 14 4.10 -9.62 14.13
N ASN A 15 3.02 -9.64 14.92
CA ASN A 15 2.77 -10.60 16.00
C ASN A 15 3.91 -10.67 17.05
N LEU A 16 4.71 -9.61 17.20
CA LEU A 16 5.80 -9.52 18.16
C LEU A 16 5.38 -8.75 19.42
N SER A 17 5.85 -9.23 20.57
CA SER A 17 5.78 -8.45 21.81
C SER A 17 6.76 -7.29 21.80
N LEU A 18 6.45 -6.21 22.53
CA LEU A 18 7.35 -5.05 22.67
C LEU A 18 8.74 -5.43 23.22
N ARG A 19 8.84 -6.49 24.03
CA ARG A 19 10.12 -7.02 24.53
C ARG A 19 10.94 -7.66 23.41
N GLN A 20 10.29 -8.40 22.51
CA GLN A 20 10.95 -9.00 21.34
C GLN A 20 11.40 -7.92 20.36
N ILE A 21 10.56 -6.91 20.11
CA ILE A 21 10.90 -5.77 19.24
C ILE A 21 12.13 -5.03 19.80
N SER A 22 12.10 -4.65 21.08
CA SER A 22 13.23 -4.02 21.76
C SER A 22 14.53 -4.83 21.66
N LYS A 23 14.45 -6.16 21.82
CA LYS A 23 15.61 -7.05 21.65
C LYS A 23 16.13 -7.05 20.20
N ARG A 24 15.25 -7.14 19.20
CA ARG A 24 15.63 -7.11 17.78
C ARG A 24 16.21 -5.77 17.35
N CYS A 25 15.75 -4.66 17.94
CA CYS A 25 16.34 -3.35 17.72
C CYS A 25 17.80 -3.32 18.21
N ALA A 26 18.10 -3.96 19.34
CA ALA A 26 19.46 -4.03 19.86
C ALA A 26 20.41 -4.82 18.94
N ASP A 27 19.90 -5.82 18.22
CA ASP A 27 20.67 -6.55 17.19
C ASP A 27 21.04 -5.66 15.98
N LEU A 28 20.42 -4.48 15.85
CA LEU A 28 20.68 -3.46 14.84
C LEU A 28 21.28 -2.18 15.45
N ASP A 29 22.00 -2.31 16.56
CA ASP A 29 22.66 -1.22 17.30
C ASP A 29 21.71 -0.12 17.83
N LEU A 30 20.39 -0.39 17.88
CA LEU A 30 19.39 0.51 18.44
C LEU A 30 18.88 0.03 19.80
N SER A 31 19.45 0.58 20.87
CA SER A 31 19.01 0.28 22.24
C SER A 31 17.80 1.12 22.67
N ILE A 32 16.59 0.61 22.43
CA ILE A 32 15.32 1.20 22.89
C ILE A 32 14.58 0.28 23.86
N THR A 33 13.84 0.84 24.81
CA THR A 33 13.10 0.07 25.82
C THR A 33 11.68 -0.29 25.35
N PRO A 34 11.06 -1.37 25.86
CA PRO A 34 9.65 -1.67 25.58
C PRO A 34 8.69 -0.54 26.00
N SER A 35 9.05 0.22 27.04
CA SER A 35 8.28 1.38 27.50
C SER A 35 8.30 2.51 26.48
N TYR A 36 9.47 2.80 25.89
CA TYR A 36 9.61 3.78 24.82
C TYR A 36 8.74 3.44 23.60
N ILE A 37 8.77 2.18 23.15
CA ILE A 37 7.94 1.71 22.03
C ILE A 37 6.44 1.85 22.37
N SER A 38 6.05 1.49 23.59
CA SER A 38 4.67 1.67 24.07
C SER A 38 4.25 3.14 24.09
N GLN A 39 5.12 4.05 24.50
CA GLN A 39 4.81 5.48 24.49
C GLN A 39 4.66 6.04 23.07
N LEU A 40 5.48 5.58 22.12
CA LEU A 40 5.37 5.94 20.71
C LEU A 40 4.06 5.46 20.09
N LYS A 41 3.72 4.17 20.21
CA LYS A 41 2.50 3.61 19.60
C LYS A 41 1.20 4.17 20.20
N ASN A 42 1.26 4.68 21.43
CA ASN A 42 0.14 5.34 22.10
C ASN A 42 0.12 6.86 21.88
N GLY A 43 0.99 7.41 21.04
CA GLY A 43 1.04 8.85 20.72
C GLY A 43 1.47 9.76 21.88
N LYS A 44 2.05 9.20 22.95
CA LYS A 44 2.56 9.98 24.10
C LYS A 44 3.87 10.70 23.78
N LEU A 45 4.63 10.14 22.83
CA LEU A 45 5.85 10.73 22.32
C LEU A 45 5.63 11.13 20.86
N PRO A 46 6.25 12.24 20.41
CA PRO A 46 6.23 12.59 19.00
C PRO A 46 6.97 11.52 18.18
N PRO A 47 6.75 11.49 16.85
CA PRO A 47 7.48 10.57 15.98
C PRO A 47 9.00 10.67 16.21
N PRO A 48 9.75 9.56 16.19
CA PRO A 48 11.17 9.57 16.46
C PRO A 48 11.96 10.01 15.20
N THR A 49 13.28 9.82 15.20
CA THR A 49 14.09 10.09 14.00
C THR A 49 13.78 9.07 12.90
N PRO A 50 14.03 9.41 11.62
CA PRO A 50 13.81 8.50 10.49
C PRO A 50 14.51 7.14 10.66
N GLU A 51 15.72 7.16 11.20
CA GLU A 51 16.50 5.96 11.49
C GLU A 51 15.80 5.03 12.49
N VAL A 52 15.23 5.59 13.56
CA VAL A 52 14.49 4.82 14.56
C VAL A 52 13.19 4.26 13.95
N SER A 53 12.47 5.06 13.16
CA SER A 53 11.26 4.59 12.45
C SER A 53 11.58 3.46 11.47
N MET A 54 12.66 3.60 10.70
CA MET A 54 13.13 2.57 9.76
C MET A 54 13.46 1.27 10.49
N ILE A 55 14.26 1.32 11.55
CA ILE A 55 14.63 0.14 12.33
C ILE A 55 13.38 -0.52 12.93
N LEU A 56 12.44 0.27 13.47
CA LEU A 56 11.19 -0.25 14.03
C LEU A 56 10.34 -1.00 13.01
N ALA A 57 10.16 -0.44 11.81
CA ALA A 57 9.41 -1.11 10.74
C ALA A 57 10.13 -2.39 10.27
N LYS A 58 11.46 -2.33 10.11
CA LYS A 58 12.29 -3.45 9.69
C LYS A 58 12.26 -4.63 10.67
N VAL A 59 12.39 -4.38 11.98
CA VAL A 59 12.36 -5.46 12.98
C VAL A 59 10.98 -6.12 13.10
N CYS A 60 9.94 -5.37 12.71
CA CYS A 60 8.56 -5.84 12.60
C CYS A 60 8.27 -6.55 11.27
N ASN A 61 9.26 -6.69 10.37
CA ASN A 61 9.12 -7.24 9.02
C ASN A 61 8.06 -6.51 8.17
N SER A 62 7.86 -5.21 8.39
CA SER A 62 6.93 -4.41 7.59
C SER A 62 7.61 -3.88 6.33
N HIS A 63 6.86 -3.85 5.22
CA HIS A 63 7.30 -3.22 3.97
C HIS A 63 6.99 -1.71 3.92
N ASP A 64 6.37 -1.15 4.97
CA ASP A 64 5.93 0.24 5.04
C ASP A 64 6.96 1.17 5.71
N GLU A 65 8.25 0.83 5.69
CA GLU A 65 9.32 1.65 6.28
C GLU A 65 9.26 3.11 5.79
N ALA A 66 9.14 3.31 4.47
CA ALA A 66 9.06 4.63 3.86
C ALA A 66 7.82 5.41 4.29
N LYS A 67 6.66 4.74 4.40
CA LYS A 67 5.40 5.36 4.85
C LYS A 67 5.49 5.80 6.30
N LEU A 68 6.05 4.96 7.17
CA LEU A 68 6.21 5.28 8.59
C LEU A 68 7.13 6.49 8.79
N ILE A 69 8.25 6.54 8.06
CA ILE A 69 9.16 7.68 8.06
C ILE A 69 8.47 8.94 7.54
N PHE A 70 7.79 8.85 6.40
CA PHE A 70 7.07 9.97 5.79
C PHE A 70 6.00 10.53 6.72
N GLN A 71 5.22 9.66 7.37
CA GLN A 71 4.22 10.06 8.35
C GLN A 71 4.85 10.82 9.52
N GLY A 72 6.03 10.37 9.98
CA GLY A 72 6.80 11.06 11.02
C GLY A 72 7.25 12.45 10.59
N TYR A 73 7.62 12.64 9.32
CA TYR A 73 7.93 13.97 8.77
C TYR A 73 6.70 14.86 8.66
N ILE A 74 5.59 14.33 8.12
CA ILE A 74 4.34 15.08 7.95
C ILE A 74 3.86 15.63 9.29
N GLU A 75 3.88 14.84 10.36
CA GLU A 75 3.41 15.30 11.68
C GLU A 75 4.27 16.40 12.30
N LYS A 76 5.58 16.33 12.07
CA LYS A 76 6.54 17.35 12.52
C LYS A 76 6.56 18.58 11.62
N ALA A 77 6.02 18.48 10.41
CA ALA A 77 6.08 19.55 9.43
C ALA A 77 5.26 20.77 9.91
N PRO A 78 5.68 22.00 9.53
CA PRO A 78 4.87 23.19 9.71
C PRO A 78 3.50 23.04 9.06
N GLU A 79 2.48 23.70 9.61
CA GLU A 79 1.10 23.57 9.14
C GLU A 79 0.95 23.88 7.65
N VAL A 80 1.66 24.89 7.14
CA VAL A 80 1.66 25.25 5.71
C VAL A 80 2.10 24.09 4.83
N ILE A 81 3.12 23.33 5.25
CA ILE A 81 3.62 22.17 4.51
C ILE A 81 2.63 21.02 4.55
N LYS A 82 2.00 20.77 5.72
CA LYS A 82 0.94 19.76 5.85
C LYS A 82 -0.22 20.03 4.91
N GLN A 83 -0.72 21.27 4.92
CA GLN A 83 -1.83 21.70 4.07
C GLN A 83 -1.47 21.56 2.59
N TYR A 84 -0.25 21.94 2.20
CA TYR A 84 0.23 21.74 0.84
C TYR A 84 0.26 20.27 0.44
N MET A 85 0.78 19.38 1.30
CA MET A 85 0.85 17.94 1.00
C MET A 85 -0.52 17.30 0.89
N LEU A 86 -1.47 17.69 1.75
CA LEU A 86 -2.86 17.26 1.67
C LEU A 86 -3.52 17.73 0.36
N ALA A 87 -3.37 19.02 0.01
CA ALA A 87 -3.92 19.56 -1.23
C ALA A 87 -3.29 18.90 -2.47
N SER A 88 -1.97 18.69 -2.46
CA SER A 88 -1.24 17.99 -3.52
C SER A 88 -1.73 16.55 -3.69
N SER A 89 -1.94 15.83 -2.60
CA SER A 89 -2.52 14.48 -2.61
C SER A 89 -3.91 14.48 -3.25
N GLU A 90 -4.80 15.40 -2.87
CA GLU A 90 -6.15 15.47 -3.44
C GLU A 90 -6.13 15.82 -4.93
N LEU A 91 -5.22 16.71 -5.37
CA LEU A 91 -5.01 16.99 -6.79
C LEU A 91 -4.53 15.75 -7.56
N ASN A 92 -3.59 15.00 -6.99
CA ASN A 92 -3.09 13.77 -7.59
C ASN A 92 -4.20 12.71 -7.70
N LYS A 93 -5.06 12.56 -6.68
CA LYS A 93 -6.23 11.67 -6.73
C LYS A 93 -7.20 12.09 -7.84
N ALA A 94 -7.53 13.38 -7.93
CA ALA A 94 -8.41 13.90 -8.97
C ALA A 94 -7.83 13.71 -10.38
N MET A 95 -6.51 13.84 -10.53
CA MET A 95 -5.80 13.53 -11.76
C MET A 95 -5.93 12.04 -12.10
N LEU A 96 -5.64 11.14 -11.16
CA LEU A 96 -5.75 9.68 -11.35
C LEU A 96 -7.18 9.26 -11.74
N GLU A 97 -8.19 9.80 -11.06
CA GLU A 97 -9.60 9.59 -11.41
C GLU A 97 -9.90 10.08 -12.83
N SER A 98 -9.39 11.25 -13.21
CA SER A 98 -9.58 11.81 -14.54
C SER A 98 -8.94 10.94 -15.62
N LEU A 99 -7.73 10.45 -15.38
CA LEU A 99 -7.03 9.54 -16.30
C LEU A 99 -7.75 8.22 -16.49
N TYR A 100 -8.34 7.71 -15.42
CA TYR A 100 -9.07 6.45 -15.46
C TYR A 100 -10.30 6.60 -16.36
N LYS A 101 -11.07 7.67 -16.14
CA LYS A 101 -12.25 7.99 -16.95
C LYS A 101 -11.88 8.23 -18.41
N LEU A 102 -10.80 8.95 -18.69
CA LEU A 102 -10.36 9.24 -20.06
C LEU A 102 -10.03 7.96 -20.85
N SER A 103 -9.50 6.97 -20.15
CA SER A 103 -9.09 5.68 -20.71
C SER A 103 -10.22 4.65 -20.76
N ASN A 104 -11.39 4.94 -20.19
CA ASN A 104 -12.52 4.02 -20.04
C ASN A 104 -13.87 4.70 -20.34
N ASP A 105 -13.96 5.40 -21.48
CA ASP A 105 -15.18 6.03 -22.00
C ASP A 105 -15.95 6.89 -20.97
N GLY A 106 -15.23 7.59 -20.10
CA GLY A 106 -15.77 8.48 -19.08
C GLY A 106 -16.26 7.77 -17.80
N ARG A 107 -16.12 6.44 -17.71
CA ARG A 107 -16.62 5.63 -16.58
C ARG A 107 -15.51 5.20 -15.64
N MET A 108 -15.85 5.11 -14.36
CA MET A 108 -14.95 4.62 -13.31
C MET A 108 -15.65 3.52 -12.52
N ALA A 109 -14.96 2.41 -12.27
CA ALA A 109 -15.44 1.36 -11.39
C ALA A 109 -15.53 1.86 -9.94
N ASP A 110 -16.53 1.41 -9.18
CA ASP A 110 -16.75 1.85 -7.80
C ASP A 110 -15.62 1.38 -6.88
N GLU A 111 -15.06 0.20 -7.14
CA GLU A 111 -13.90 -0.37 -6.43
C GLU A 111 -12.66 0.51 -6.62
N ALA A 112 -12.37 0.91 -7.86
CA ALA A 112 -11.26 1.81 -8.18
C ALA A 112 -11.44 3.18 -7.50
N LYS A 113 -12.67 3.68 -7.44
CA LYS A 113 -13.01 4.95 -6.78
C LYS A 113 -12.83 4.86 -5.27
N ALA A 114 -13.25 3.75 -4.66
CA ALA A 114 -13.07 3.51 -3.24
C ALA A 114 -11.57 3.39 -2.88
N TYR A 115 -10.81 2.65 -3.70
CA TYR A 115 -9.37 2.51 -3.55
C TYR A 115 -8.64 3.85 -3.58
N LEU A 116 -8.86 4.68 -4.63
CA LEU A 116 -8.22 6.01 -4.71
C LEU A 116 -8.52 6.91 -3.51
N LYS A 117 -9.74 6.82 -2.95
CA LYS A 117 -10.10 7.60 -1.76
C LYS A 117 -9.33 7.15 -0.52
N GLN A 118 -9.08 5.85 -0.38
CA GLN A 118 -8.41 5.26 0.78
C GLN A 118 -6.88 5.43 0.75
N LEU A 119 -6.28 5.72 -0.42
CA LEU A 119 -4.85 5.95 -0.53
C LEU A 119 -4.36 7.07 0.39
N ASP A 120 -3.28 6.79 1.12
CA ASP A 120 -2.54 7.79 1.87
C ASP A 120 -1.76 8.73 0.93
N ILE A 121 -1.20 9.80 1.50
CA ILE A 121 -0.49 10.84 0.76
C ILE A 121 0.69 10.26 -0.02
N LEU A 122 1.51 9.42 0.62
CA LEU A 122 2.72 8.89 -0.02
C LEU A 122 2.35 7.92 -1.13
N SER A 123 1.46 6.97 -0.85
CA SER A 123 0.98 6.02 -1.87
C SER A 123 0.33 6.73 -3.07
N THR A 124 -0.42 7.82 -2.81
CA THR A 124 -1.00 8.66 -3.87
C THR A 124 0.08 9.29 -4.74
N ILE A 125 1.13 9.85 -4.13
CA ILE A 125 2.25 10.49 -4.84
C ILE A 125 3.06 9.46 -5.63
N GLU A 126 3.37 8.31 -5.01
CA GLU A 126 4.08 7.23 -5.69
C GLU A 126 3.29 6.75 -6.91
N MET A 127 1.98 6.55 -6.76
CA MET A 127 1.13 6.14 -7.86
C MET A 127 1.06 7.19 -8.97
N SER A 128 0.80 8.46 -8.64
CA SER A 128 0.73 9.51 -9.65
C SER A 128 2.06 9.72 -10.38
N SER A 129 3.18 9.57 -9.67
CA SER A 129 4.53 9.70 -10.27
C SER A 129 4.81 8.65 -11.35
N LYS A 130 4.21 7.45 -11.29
CA LYS A 130 4.34 6.42 -12.34
C LYS A 130 3.78 6.89 -13.69
N TYR A 131 2.79 7.79 -13.65
CA TYR A 131 2.07 8.28 -14.84
C TYR A 131 2.41 9.73 -15.17
N MET A 132 3.30 10.35 -14.40
CA MET A 132 3.86 11.67 -14.66
C MET A 132 5.33 11.54 -15.01
N LYS A 133 5.68 11.74 -16.29
CA LYS A 133 7.06 11.70 -16.76
C LYS A 133 7.43 13.03 -17.40
N ASP A 134 8.44 13.70 -16.85
CA ASP A 134 8.96 14.99 -17.34
C ASP A 134 7.86 16.07 -17.50
N GLY A 135 6.91 16.12 -16.57
CA GLY A 135 5.78 17.06 -16.59
C GLY A 135 4.70 16.72 -17.63
N LYS A 136 4.78 15.55 -18.27
CA LYS A 136 3.76 15.03 -19.18
C LYS A 136 3.06 13.84 -18.55
N ILE A 137 1.77 13.72 -18.86
CA ILE A 137 0.95 12.61 -18.40
C ILE A 137 1.02 11.49 -19.45
N ASP A 138 1.48 10.31 -19.03
CA ASP A 138 1.49 9.13 -19.88
C ASP A 138 0.15 8.38 -19.73
N ILE A 139 -0.74 8.57 -20.71
CA ILE A 139 -2.05 7.90 -20.76
C ILE A 139 -1.87 6.59 -21.51
N SER A 140 -1.38 5.56 -20.83
CA SER A 140 -1.36 4.21 -21.38
C SER A 140 -2.57 3.41 -20.88
N ALA A 141 -3.13 2.55 -21.75
CA ALA A 141 -4.20 1.61 -21.37
C ALA A 141 -3.78 0.67 -20.21
N GLU A 142 -2.48 0.56 -19.95
CA GLU A 142 -1.89 -0.11 -18.78
C GLU A 142 -2.41 0.47 -17.45
N PHE A 143 -2.67 1.78 -17.38
CA PHE A 143 -3.09 2.46 -16.15
C PHE A 143 -4.43 1.94 -15.62
N VAL A 144 -5.46 1.88 -16.48
CA VAL A 144 -6.79 1.40 -16.07
C VAL A 144 -6.71 -0.04 -15.60
N LYS A 145 -5.95 -0.88 -16.31
CA LYS A 145 -5.74 -2.27 -15.93
C LYS A 145 -5.07 -2.34 -14.55
N GLN A 146 -3.99 -1.61 -14.34
CA GLN A 146 -3.25 -1.61 -13.09
C GLN A 146 -4.09 -1.08 -11.91
N LEU A 147 -4.77 0.06 -12.05
CA LEU A 147 -5.63 0.59 -10.98
C LEU A 147 -6.78 -0.36 -10.66
N THR A 148 -7.39 -0.96 -11.69
CA THR A 148 -8.48 -1.93 -11.48
C THR A 148 -7.98 -3.13 -10.70
N LEU A 149 -6.83 -3.68 -11.06
CA LEU A 149 -6.19 -4.79 -10.33
C LEU A 149 -5.82 -4.40 -8.89
N GLU A 150 -5.13 -3.28 -8.69
CA GLU A 150 -4.72 -2.81 -7.36
C GLU A 150 -5.93 -2.49 -6.45
N SER A 151 -7.08 -2.13 -7.03
CA SER A 151 -8.35 -1.96 -6.31
C SER A 151 -9.09 -3.26 -5.96
N GLY A 152 -8.54 -4.42 -6.34
CA GLY A 152 -9.16 -5.74 -6.16
C GLY A 152 -10.18 -6.11 -7.25
N GLY A 153 -10.29 -5.31 -8.31
CA GLY A 153 -11.14 -5.59 -9.46
C GLY A 153 -10.51 -6.60 -10.43
N ALA A 154 -11.36 -7.18 -11.28
CA ALA A 154 -10.96 -8.08 -12.35
C ALA A 154 -10.73 -7.30 -13.66
N VAL A 155 -9.70 -7.66 -14.41
CA VAL A 155 -9.46 -7.14 -15.76
C VAL A 155 -9.64 -8.25 -16.77
N GLU A 156 -10.59 -8.07 -17.70
CA GLU A 156 -10.80 -8.99 -18.82
C GLU A 156 -10.02 -8.53 -20.05
N ASP A 157 -9.21 -9.41 -20.62
CA ASP A 157 -8.50 -9.18 -21.89
C ASP A 157 -8.56 -10.45 -22.74
N LYS A 158 -9.17 -10.38 -23.92
CA LYS A 158 -9.20 -11.45 -24.93
C LYS A 158 -9.53 -12.85 -24.34
N ASN A 159 -10.63 -12.94 -23.59
CA ASN A 159 -11.08 -14.15 -22.88
C ASN A 159 -10.18 -14.60 -21.73
N MET A 160 -9.31 -13.76 -21.19
CA MET A 160 -8.54 -14.04 -19.98
C MET A 160 -8.93 -13.03 -18.90
N THR A 161 -9.20 -13.51 -17.70
CA THR A 161 -9.49 -12.65 -16.55
C THR A 161 -8.26 -12.59 -15.65
N THR A 162 -7.78 -11.39 -15.36
CA THR A 162 -6.67 -11.16 -14.44
C THR A 162 -7.20 -10.58 -13.13
N LEU A 163 -6.71 -11.11 -12.01
CA LEU A 163 -7.01 -10.66 -10.66
C LEU A 163 -5.69 -10.39 -9.92
N PHE A 164 -5.70 -9.47 -8.97
CA PHE A 164 -4.58 -9.24 -8.06
C PHE A 164 -4.95 -9.70 -6.65
N LEU A 165 -4.15 -10.59 -6.07
CA LEU A 165 -4.38 -11.11 -4.73
C LEU A 165 -3.81 -10.13 -3.69
N GLY A 166 -4.64 -9.20 -3.22
CA GLY A 166 -4.26 -8.19 -2.23
C GLY A 166 -4.32 -8.65 -0.77
N ASP A 167 -4.83 -9.85 -0.51
CA ASP A 167 -5.05 -10.38 0.84
C ASP A 167 -4.32 -11.72 1.08
N PRO A 168 -4.14 -12.13 2.35
CA PRO A 168 -3.48 -13.39 2.69
C PRO A 168 -4.39 -14.63 2.60
N ALA A 169 -5.64 -14.53 2.13
CA ALA A 169 -6.61 -15.62 2.24
C ALA A 169 -6.19 -16.89 1.50
N MET A 170 -5.38 -16.76 0.44
CA MET A 170 -4.87 -17.88 -0.35
C MET A 170 -3.43 -18.30 0.00
N SER A 171 -2.83 -17.69 1.02
CA SER A 171 -1.48 -18.01 1.51
C SER A 171 -1.48 -19.32 2.32
N PRO A 172 -0.45 -20.20 2.22
CA PRO A 172 0.79 -20.05 1.44
C PRO A 172 0.67 -20.59 0.00
N THR A 173 -0.47 -21.13 -0.38
CA THR A 173 -0.68 -21.80 -1.68
C THR A 173 -0.46 -20.85 -2.86
N ILE A 174 -0.95 -19.62 -2.74
CA ILE A 174 -0.67 -18.52 -3.66
C ILE A 174 -0.01 -17.40 -2.84
N PRO A 175 1.18 -16.93 -3.22
CA PRO A 175 1.83 -15.82 -2.53
C PRO A 175 0.96 -14.56 -2.57
N ILE A 176 0.99 -13.79 -1.49
CA ILE A 176 0.35 -12.47 -1.40
C ILE A 176 0.95 -11.57 -2.48
N HIS A 177 0.14 -10.67 -3.06
CA HIS A 177 0.50 -9.80 -4.18
C HIS A 177 0.80 -10.52 -5.50
N SER A 178 0.29 -11.74 -5.68
CA SER A 178 0.36 -12.45 -6.96
C SER A 178 -0.73 -11.97 -7.93
N PHE A 179 -0.39 -11.92 -9.22
CA PHE A 179 -1.38 -11.80 -10.29
C PHE A 179 -1.89 -13.20 -10.66
N ILE A 180 -3.20 -13.41 -10.57
CA ILE A 180 -3.89 -14.65 -10.95
C ILE A 180 -4.49 -14.43 -12.33
N GLN A 181 -4.10 -15.28 -13.29
CA GLN A 181 -4.67 -15.32 -14.63
C GLN A 181 -5.61 -16.51 -14.74
N ILE A 182 -6.88 -16.25 -15.02
CA ILE A 182 -7.92 -17.24 -15.26
C ILE A 182 -8.14 -17.31 -16.76
N THR A 183 -7.97 -18.49 -17.33
CA THR A 183 -8.17 -18.74 -18.76
C THR A 183 -9.22 -19.83 -18.96
N PRO A 184 -10.20 -19.63 -19.86
CA PRO A 184 -11.15 -20.65 -20.26
C PRO A 184 -10.42 -21.91 -20.71
N THR A 185 -10.62 -22.99 -19.96
CA THR A 185 -9.95 -24.26 -20.19
C THR A 185 -11.01 -25.33 -20.44
N ARG A 186 -10.83 -26.13 -21.49
CA ARG A 186 -11.72 -27.27 -21.76
C ARG A 186 -11.59 -28.29 -20.63
N THR A 187 -12.70 -28.87 -20.20
CA THR A 187 -12.74 -29.86 -19.11
C THR A 187 -11.80 -31.03 -19.31
N GLU A 188 -11.57 -31.44 -20.56
CA GLU A 188 -10.65 -32.50 -20.97
C GLU A 188 -9.17 -32.19 -20.66
N LEU A 189 -8.81 -30.92 -20.49
CA LEU A 189 -7.44 -30.46 -20.24
C LEU A 189 -7.13 -30.26 -18.75
N LEU A 190 -8.14 -30.41 -17.87
CA LEU A 190 -7.98 -30.23 -16.43
C LEU A 190 -7.17 -31.37 -15.83
N LYS A 191 -6.21 -31.01 -14.97
CA LYS A 191 -5.33 -31.93 -14.24
C LYS A 191 -5.74 -32.00 -12.76
N PRO A 192 -5.40 -33.09 -12.06
CA PRO A 192 -5.54 -33.15 -10.61
C PRO A 192 -4.79 -31.98 -9.96
N ARG A 193 -5.47 -31.25 -9.06
CA ARG A 193 -5.01 -30.03 -8.35
C ARG A 193 -5.12 -28.70 -9.12
N ASP A 194 -5.75 -28.69 -10.30
CA ASP A 194 -6.12 -27.41 -10.92
C ASP A 194 -7.14 -26.66 -10.06
N ILE A 195 -6.98 -25.34 -9.96
CA ILE A 195 -7.90 -24.44 -9.26
C ILE A 195 -8.91 -23.91 -10.30
N ILE A 196 -10.20 -24.12 -10.04
CA ILE A 196 -11.28 -23.72 -10.94
C ILE A 196 -12.01 -22.53 -10.31
N ALA A 197 -12.14 -21.44 -11.08
CA ALA A 197 -12.99 -20.30 -10.74
C ALA A 197 -14.30 -20.41 -11.53
N PHE A 198 -15.43 -20.19 -10.85
CA PHE A 198 -16.78 -20.23 -11.42
C PHE A 198 -17.37 -18.82 -11.54
#